data_AF-A0A6L1KZ98-F1
#
_entry.id   AF-A0A6L1KZ98-F1
#
_cell.length_a   1.000
_cell.length_b   1.000
_cell.length_c   1.000
_cell.angle_alpha   90.00
_cell.angle_beta   90.00
_cell.angle_gamma   90.00
#
_symmetry.space_group_name_H-M   'P 1'
#
loop_
_entity.id
_entity.type
_entity.pdbx_description
1 polymer ?
#
loop_
_entity_poly.entity_id
_entity_poly.type
_entity_poly.pdbx_seq_one_letter_code
_entity_poly.pdbx_strand_id
1 'polypeptide(L)' 'MSLSSRICDFLKENASNNTLKITHETLANHLGSAREAVSRILKELEKEGKIKLERSKIILISL' A
#
# COMPACT_ATOMS: atom_id res chain seq x y z
N MET A 1 5.74 -1.91 15.78
CA MET A 1 5.48 -1.25 14.49
C MET A 1 3.99 -1.09 14.29
N SER A 2 3.53 0.07 13.77
CA SER A 2 2.14 0.27 13.36
C SER A 2 1.85 -0.44 12.03
N LEU A 3 0.57 -0.68 11.74
CA LEU A 3 0.15 -1.22 10.43
C LEU A 3 0.58 -0.30 9.28
N SER A 4 0.53 1.02 9.49
CA SER A 4 0.96 2.01 8.49
C SER A 4 2.44 1.88 8.12
N SER A 5 3.35 1.70 9.10
CA SER A 5 4.76 1.47 8.81
C SER A 5 4.95 0.18 8.00
N ARG A 6 4.32 -0.92 8.44
CA ARG A 6 4.41 -2.22 7.76
C ARG A 6 3.91 -2.16 6.31
N ILE A 7 2.87 -1.37 6.03
CA ILE A 7 2.41 -1.12 4.66
C ILE A 7 3.50 -0.38 3.87
N CYS A 8 4.04 0.71 4.41
CA CYS A 8 5.07 1.49 3.71
C CYS A 8 6.33 0.65 3.42
N ASP A 9 6.81 -0.10 4.40
CA ASP A 9 7.95 -1.01 4.24
C ASP A 9 7.66 -2.05 3.14
N PHE A 10 6.51 -2.73 3.20
CA PHE A 10 6.13 -3.70 2.18
C PHE A 10 6.07 -3.09 0.77
N LEU A 11 5.50 -1.89 0.62
CA LEU A 11 5.42 -1.21 -0.68
C LEU A 11 6.82 -0.87 -1.22
N LYS A 12 7.73 -0.40 -0.36
CA LYS A 12 9.12 -0.08 -0.76
C LYS A 12 9.91 -1.31 -1.15
N GLU A 13 9.76 -2.40 -0.42
CA GLU A 13 10.50 -3.64 -0.66
C GLU A 13 10.01 -4.40 -1.91
N ASN A 14 8.71 -4.32 -2.21
CA ASN A 14 8.11 -5.14 -3.28
C ASN A 14 7.86 -4.39 -4.59
N ALA A 15 7.89 -3.05 -4.59
CA ALA A 15 7.65 -2.30 -5.81
C ALA A 15 8.81 -2.39 -6.79
N SER A 16 8.46 -2.55 -8.07
CA SER A 16 9.41 -2.49 -9.18
C SER A 16 9.10 -1.25 -10.01
N ASN A 17 10.12 -0.41 -10.23
CA ASN A 17 9.96 0.86 -10.95
C ASN A 17 8.82 1.73 -10.39
N ASN A 18 8.85 1.96 -9.06
CA ASN A 18 7.81 2.69 -8.32
C ASN A 18 6.38 2.12 -8.45
N THR A 19 6.21 0.89 -8.93
CA THR A 19 4.89 0.31 -9.19
C THR A 19 4.78 -1.08 -8.58
N LEU A 20 3.63 -1.36 -7.98
CA LEU A 20 3.31 -2.66 -7.42
C LEU A 20 1.92 -3.11 -7.90
N LYS A 21 1.84 -4.23 -8.60
CA LYS A 21 0.56 -4.85 -8.98
C LYS A 21 0.09 -5.77 -7.86
N ILE A 22 -0.76 -5.25 -6.98
CA ILE A 22 -1.30 -5.99 -5.84
C ILE A 22 -2.73 -5.52 -5.54
N THR A 23 -3.56 -6.41 -5.03
CA THR A 23 -4.89 -6.05 -4.51
C THR A 23 -4.79 -5.66 -3.03
N HIS A 24 -5.75 -4.89 -2.52
CA HIS A 24 -5.81 -4.59 -1.09
C HIS A 24 -5.98 -5.84 -0.22
N GLU A 25 -6.64 -6.87 -0.75
CA GLU A 25 -6.85 -8.14 -0.04
C GLU A 25 -5.55 -8.93 0.06
N THR A 26 -4.82 -9.08 -1.05
CA THR A 26 -3.51 -9.73 -1.06
C THR A 26 -2.54 -9.02 -0.10
N LEU A 27 -2.49 -7.69 -0.15
CA LEU A 27 -1.66 -6.90 0.77
C LEU A 27 -2.07 -7.13 2.23
N ALA A 28 -3.37 -7.14 2.53
CA ALA A 28 -3.87 -7.39 3.88
C ALA A 28 -3.51 -8.80 4.39
N ASN A 29 -3.60 -9.82 3.52
CA ASN A 29 -3.19 -11.18 3.84
C ASN A 29 -1.68 -11.26 4.16
N HIS A 30 -0.83 -10.61 3.37
CA HIS A 30 0.62 -10.56 3.64
C HIS A 30 0.94 -9.87 4.97
N LEU A 31 0.18 -8.84 5.33
CA LEU A 31 0.40 -8.09 6.57
C LEU A 31 -0.29 -8.70 7.79
N GLY A 32 -1.09 -9.76 7.61
CA GLY A 32 -1.91 -10.36 8.66
C GLY A 32 -2.91 -9.34 9.24
N SER A 33 -3.56 -8.57 8.36
CA SER A 33 -4.45 -7.47 8.73
C SER A 33 -5.79 -7.53 7.99
N ALA A 34 -6.72 -6.68 8.38
CA ALA A 34 -8.01 -6.56 7.70
C ALA A 34 -7.89 -5.72 6.42
N ARG A 35 -8.52 -6.16 5.33
CA ARG A 35 -8.58 -5.43 4.05
C ARG A 35 -9.06 -3.98 4.23
N GLU A 36 -10.02 -3.75 5.12
CA GLU A 36 -10.55 -2.41 5.40
C GLU A 36 -9.52 -1.49 6.05
N ALA A 37 -8.73 -2.00 7.01
CA ALA A 37 -7.68 -1.23 7.66
C ALA A 37 -6.57 -0.85 6.66
N VAL A 38 -6.16 -1.80 5.80
CA VAL A 38 -5.20 -1.54 4.73
C VAL A 38 -5.75 -0.53 3.73
N SER A 39 -7.00 -0.69 3.28
CA SER A 39 -7.63 0.24 2.35
C SER A 39 -7.73 1.66 2.91
N ARG A 40 -8.04 1.81 4.19
CA ARG A 40 -8.08 3.11 4.86
C ARG A 40 -6.72 3.80 4.80
N ILE A 41 -5.65 3.09 5.19
CA ILE A 41 -4.30 3.64 5.21
C ILE A 41 -3.82 3.97 3.80
N LEU A 42 -4.05 3.09 2.82
CA LEU A 42 -3.68 3.35 1.43
C LEU A 42 -4.38 4.60 0.88
N LYS A 43 -5.67 4.81 1.20
CA LYS A 43 -6.39 6.03 0.83
C LYS A 43 -5.84 7.27 1.52
N GLU A 44 -5.40 7.17 2.77
CA GLU A 44 -4.74 8.28 3.48
C GLU A 44 -3.40 8.62 2.79
N LEU A 45 -2.57 7.63 2.48
CA LEU A 45 -1.32 7.83 1.76
C LEU A 45 -1.52 8.44 0.35
N GLU A 46 -2.59 8.03 -0.34
CA GLU A 46 -2.96 8.62 -1.62
C GLU A 46 -3.38 10.09 -1.48
N LYS A 47 -4.18 10.41 -0.45
CA LYS A 47 -4.59 11.78 -0.15
C LYS A 47 -3.40 12.67 0.25
N GLU A 48 -2.40 12.10 0.91
CA GLU A 48 -1.14 12.77 1.24
C GLU A 48 -0.21 12.93 0.01
N GLY A 49 -0.57 12.38 -1.16
CA GLY A 49 0.25 12.45 -2.37
C GLY A 49 1.49 11.55 -2.33
N LYS A 50 1.56 10.59 -1.41
CA LYS A 50 2.68 9.65 -1.26
C LYS A 50 2.60 8.49 -2.25
N ILE A 51 1.38 8.07 -2.57
CA ILE A 51 1.09 7.01 -3.54
C ILE A 51 -0.07 7.42 -4.45
N LYS A 52 -0.31 6.64 -5.50
CA LYS A 52 -1.49 6.68 -6.35
C LYS A 52 -2.07 5.28 -6.46
N LEU A 53 -3.38 5.14 -6.25
CA LEU A 53 -4.08 3.87 -6.35
C LEU A 53 -4.72 3.74 -7.73
N GLU A 54 -4.51 2.60 -8.35
CA GLU A 54 -5.18 2.18 -9.59
C GLU A 54 -5.80 0.79 -9.39
N ARG A 55 -6.59 0.32 -10.34
CA ARG A 55 -7.23 -1.00 -10.24
C ARG A 55 -6.15 -2.09 -10.13
N SER A 56 -6.10 -2.74 -8.96
CA SER A 56 -5.11 -3.78 -8.64
C SER A 56 -3.64 -3.34 -8.80
N LYS A 57 -3.37 -2.04 -8.63
CA LYS A 57 -2.03 -1.48 -8.76
C LYS A 57 -1.86 -0.30 -7.80
N ILE A 58 -0.67 -0.20 -7.22
CA ILE A 58 -0.23 0.91 -6.37
C ILE A 58 1.02 1.51 -7.03
N ILE A 59 1.03 2.83 -7.19
CA ILE A 59 2.17 3.58 -7.72
C ILE A 59 2.72 4.45 -6.59
N LEU A 60 4.01 4.32 -6.32
CA LEU A 60 4.73 5.17 -5.38
C LEU A 60 5.01 6.52 -6.05
N ILE A 61 4.88 7.61 -5.29
CA ILE A 61 5.16 8.97 -5.79
C ILE A 61 6.32 9.57 -4.97
N SER A 62 6.18 9.61 -3.65
CA SER A 62 7.13 10.26 -2.73
C SER A 62 7.28 9.50 -1.40
N LEU A 63 7.19 8.16 -1.45
CA LEU A 63 7.18 7.30 -0.28
C LEU A 63 8.58 6.99 0.28
#